data_AF-A0A4Y2JGG0-F1
#
_entry.id   AF-A0A4Y2JGG0-F1
#
_cell.length_a   1.000
_cell.length_b   1.000
_cell.length_c   1.000
_cell.angle_alpha   90.00
_cell.angle_beta   90.00
_cell.angle_gamma   90.00
#
_symmetry.space_group_name_H-M   'P 1'
#
loop_
_entity.id
_entity.type
_entity.pdbx_description
1 polymer ?
#
loop_
_entity_poly.entity_id
_entity_poly.type
_entity_poly.pdbx_seq_one_letter_code
_entity_poly.pdbx_strand_id
1 'polypeptide(L)'
;MSSKTLETEEENILPFEVGYLPQFAVIKCGEELNETPQRKMKAIQELRSLLQNNPITSGIDFLDDLLVSYLRRNKYRMKDAQRQIQNLINLQETENYVFKGVPDECLDLPSSKYMVLLPKRCQDGCALILFRWGKWNPAELPYERFRQVMVMLLGQALRDPMTQINGFKVIHDWTGVSLKITRYLTPHILLQFYNTTVNCFPARWKEIHIINQSYLMKIAWHISKPFLTDKIRNRDLVPPQSKFPGGRKDTTNKIT
;
A
#
# COMPACT_ATOMS: atom_id res chain seq x y z
N MET A 1 16.15 -42.43 -21.08
CA MET A 1 16.62 -41.19 -20.44
C MET A 1 15.39 -40.42 -20.00
N SER A 2 15.11 -40.46 -18.70
CA SER A 2 13.91 -39.87 -18.11
C SER A 2 14.03 -38.34 -18.15
N SER A 3 13.09 -37.70 -18.85
CA SER A 3 12.88 -36.26 -18.80
C SER A 3 12.47 -35.90 -17.39
N LYS A 4 13.43 -35.47 -16.57
CA LYS A 4 13.14 -34.78 -15.31
C LYS A 4 12.51 -33.44 -15.68
N THR A 5 11.18 -33.46 -15.77
CA THR A 5 10.35 -32.27 -15.65
C THR A 5 10.85 -31.49 -14.44
N LEU A 6 11.36 -30.29 -14.68
CA LEU A 6 11.61 -29.30 -13.64
C LEU A 6 10.23 -28.86 -13.13
N GLU A 7 9.65 -29.66 -12.23
CA GLU A 7 8.63 -29.18 -11.31
C GLU A 7 9.31 -28.15 -10.41
N THR A 8 9.33 -26.90 -10.85
CA THR A 8 9.45 -25.78 -9.91
C THR A 8 8.26 -25.91 -8.98
N GLU A 9 8.48 -26.17 -7.70
CA GLU A 9 7.46 -26.04 -6.66
C GLU A 9 6.69 -24.75 -6.94
N GLU A 10 5.44 -24.87 -7.40
CA GLU A 10 4.53 -23.74 -7.46
C GLU A 10 4.25 -23.35 -6.01
N GLU A 11 5.17 -22.58 -5.41
CA GLU A 11 4.95 -21.91 -4.15
C GLU A 11 3.59 -21.22 -4.27
N ASN A 12 2.74 -21.48 -3.29
CA ASN A 12 1.29 -21.29 -3.31
C ASN A 12 0.91 -19.78 -3.41
N ILE A 13 1.18 -19.16 -4.55
CA ILE A 13 0.97 -17.74 -4.82
C ILE A 13 -0.51 -17.51 -5.07
N LEU A 14 -1.17 -16.88 -4.09
CA LEU A 14 -2.59 -16.59 -4.16
C LEU A 14 -2.91 -15.46 -5.16
N PRO A 15 -4.10 -15.48 -5.79
CA PRO A 15 -4.61 -14.31 -6.50
C PRO A 15 -4.79 -13.12 -5.54
N PHE A 16 -4.85 -11.91 -6.09
CA PHE A 16 -5.14 -10.71 -5.31
C PHE A 16 -6.46 -10.86 -4.55
N GLU A 17 -7.54 -11.22 -5.24
CA GLU A 17 -8.83 -11.52 -4.63
C GLU A 17 -8.94 -13.02 -4.33
N VAL A 18 -8.91 -13.37 -3.05
CA VAL A 18 -8.94 -14.77 -2.60
C VAL A 18 -10.38 -15.24 -2.31
N GLY A 19 -11.28 -14.32 -1.93
CA GLY A 19 -12.69 -14.62 -1.64
C GLY A 19 -12.95 -15.37 -0.32
N TYR A 20 -11.90 -15.80 0.39
CA TYR A 20 -11.95 -16.39 1.72
C TYR A 20 -10.71 -16.00 2.53
N LEU A 21 -10.68 -16.34 3.82
CA LEU A 21 -9.52 -16.11 4.68
C LEU A 21 -8.77 -17.43 4.94
N PRO A 22 -7.61 -17.67 4.31
CA PRO A 22 -6.81 -18.88 4.52
C PRO A 22 -6.32 -19.05 5.96
N GLN A 23 -6.07 -20.30 6.36
CA GLN A 23 -5.66 -20.64 7.73
C GLN A 23 -4.42 -19.88 8.21
N PHE A 24 -3.40 -19.70 7.36
CA PHE A 24 -2.20 -18.94 7.74
C PHE A 24 -2.52 -17.48 8.09
N ALA A 25 -3.50 -16.87 7.41
CA ALA A 25 -3.91 -15.50 7.69
C ALA A 25 -4.72 -15.41 9.00
N VAL A 26 -5.52 -16.43 9.30
CA VAL A 26 -6.21 -16.56 10.60
C VAL A 26 -5.20 -16.67 11.75
N ILE A 27 -4.18 -17.51 11.60
CA ILE A 27 -3.10 -17.66 12.59
C ILE A 27 -2.37 -16.31 12.79
N LYS A 28 -1.99 -15.64 11.69
CA LYS A 28 -1.33 -14.33 11.72
C LYS A 28 -2.16 -13.24 12.39
N CYS A 29 -3.49 -13.28 12.26
CA CYS A 29 -4.39 -12.40 13.03
C CYS A 29 -4.21 -12.59 14.54
N GLY A 30 -4.19 -13.83 15.02
CA GLY A 30 -3.97 -14.13 16.43
C GLY A 30 -2.58 -13.71 16.90
N GLU A 31 -1.54 -14.06 16.16
CA GLU A 31 -0.16 -13.84 16.59
C GLU A 31 0.30 -12.39 16.45
N GLU A 32 0.08 -11.74 15.30
CA GLU A 32 0.61 -10.40 15.04
C GLU A 32 -0.32 -9.27 15.50
N LEU A 33 -1.64 -9.51 15.49
CA LEU A 33 -2.66 -8.51 15.79
C LEU A 33 -3.34 -8.76 17.14
N ASN A 34 -3.15 -9.96 17.73
CA ASN A 34 -3.83 -10.39 18.93
C ASN A 34 -5.37 -10.31 18.76
N GLU A 35 -5.86 -10.68 17.56
CA GLU A 35 -7.28 -10.64 17.20
C GLU A 35 -7.96 -11.97 17.51
N THR A 36 -9.04 -11.94 18.31
CA THR A 36 -10.01 -13.03 18.48
C THR A 36 -11.42 -12.52 18.13
N PRO A 37 -12.40 -13.39 17.81
CA PRO A 37 -13.76 -12.96 17.50
C PRO A 37 -14.37 -12.09 18.61
N GLN A 38 -14.21 -12.49 19.87
CA GLN A 38 -14.74 -11.76 21.03
C GLN A 38 -14.04 -10.41 21.21
N ARG A 39 -12.71 -10.39 21.09
CA ARG A 39 -11.95 -9.14 21.19
C ARG A 39 -12.32 -8.18 20.06
N LYS A 40 -12.49 -8.69 18.84
CA LYS A 40 -12.88 -7.90 17.67
C LYS A 40 -14.22 -7.21 17.90
N MET A 41 -15.26 -7.93 18.31
CA MET A 41 -16.57 -7.35 18.62
C MET A 41 -16.48 -6.28 19.72
N LYS A 42 -15.81 -6.59 20.84
CA LYS A 42 -15.65 -5.64 21.95
C LYS A 42 -14.91 -4.37 21.49
N ALA A 43 -13.83 -4.55 20.72
CA ALA A 43 -12.99 -3.47 20.22
C ALA A 43 -13.72 -2.54 19.25
N ILE A 44 -14.59 -3.08 18.38
CA ILE A 44 -15.44 -2.28 17.51
C ILE A 44 -16.33 -1.35 18.35
N GLN A 45 -17.03 -1.90 19.35
CA GLN A 45 -17.94 -1.14 20.19
C GLN A 45 -17.22 -0.06 21.01
N GLU A 46 -16.05 -0.40 21.56
CA GLU A 46 -15.21 0.54 22.29
C GLU A 46 -14.71 1.69 21.38
N LEU A 47 -14.18 1.37 20.20
CA LEU A 47 -13.71 2.39 19.25
C LEU A 47 -14.87 3.27 18.76
N ARG A 48 -16.03 2.68 18.48
CA ARG A 48 -17.25 3.41 18.10
C ARG A 48 -17.67 4.40 19.19
N SER A 49 -17.69 3.97 20.45
CA SER A 49 -17.98 4.85 21.59
C SER A 49 -16.97 5.99 21.72
N LEU A 50 -15.67 5.70 21.57
CA LEU A 50 -14.62 6.73 21.60
C LEU A 50 -14.75 7.76 20.47
N LEU A 51 -15.21 7.35 19.28
CA LEU A 51 -15.44 8.24 18.14
C LEU A 51 -16.69 9.10 18.34
N GLN A 52 -17.77 8.56 18.90
CA GLN A 52 -18.98 9.34 19.20
C GLN A 52 -18.72 10.44 20.26
N ASN A 53 -17.83 10.17 21.21
CA ASN A 53 -17.44 11.12 22.26
C ASN A 53 -16.34 12.11 21.84
N ASN A 54 -15.90 12.11 20.58
CA ASN A 54 -14.86 13.01 20.08
C ASN A 54 -15.47 14.09 19.17
N PRO A 55 -15.20 15.39 19.38
CA PRO A 55 -15.81 16.47 18.59
C PRO A 55 -15.61 16.39 17.07
N ILE A 56 -14.48 15.83 16.60
CA ILE A 56 -14.16 15.73 15.17
C ILE A 56 -15.00 14.63 14.50
N THR A 57 -15.33 13.57 15.24
CA THR A 57 -15.97 12.36 14.69
C THR A 57 -17.39 12.13 15.19
N SER A 58 -17.90 13.00 16.07
CA SER A 58 -19.23 12.89 16.66
C SER A 58 -20.31 13.01 15.58
N GLY A 59 -21.36 12.18 15.66
CA GLY A 59 -22.46 12.19 14.68
C GLY A 59 -22.16 11.45 13.37
N ILE A 60 -20.94 10.94 13.17
CA ILE A 60 -20.61 10.08 12.01
C ILE A 60 -20.85 8.62 12.39
N ASP A 61 -21.66 7.91 11.59
CA ASP A 61 -21.79 6.45 11.72
C ASP A 61 -20.73 5.74 10.87
N PHE A 62 -19.81 5.05 11.54
CA PHE A 62 -18.75 4.29 10.90
C PHE A 62 -19.16 2.82 10.75
N LEU A 63 -18.95 2.26 9.56
CA LEU A 63 -19.17 0.85 9.32
C LEU A 63 -18.16 -0.03 10.08
N ASP A 64 -18.60 -1.20 10.51
CA ASP A 64 -17.77 -2.14 11.29
C ASP A 64 -16.53 -2.62 10.51
N ASP A 65 -16.65 -2.84 9.20
CA ASP A 65 -15.55 -3.25 8.34
C ASP A 65 -14.44 -2.18 8.25
N LEU A 66 -14.84 -0.91 8.16
CA LEU A 66 -13.93 0.23 8.23
C LEU A 66 -13.23 0.28 9.60
N LEU A 67 -13.98 0.22 10.71
CA LEU A 67 -13.40 0.25 12.06
C LEU A 67 -12.41 -0.88 12.28
N VAL A 68 -12.72 -2.09 11.81
CA VAL A 68 -11.85 -3.26 11.88
C VAL A 68 -10.54 -3.02 11.13
N SER A 69 -10.57 -2.38 9.97
CA SER A 69 -9.34 -2.09 9.21
C SER A 69 -8.38 -1.19 10.02
N TYR A 70 -8.90 -0.18 10.72
CA TYR A 70 -8.12 0.69 11.60
C TYR A 70 -7.61 -0.03 12.85
N LEU A 71 -8.43 -0.88 13.46
CA LEU A 71 -8.03 -1.72 14.58
C LEU A 71 -6.86 -2.64 14.17
N ARG A 72 -6.99 -3.34 13.05
CA ARG A 72 -5.95 -4.23 12.51
C ARG A 72 -4.67 -3.48 12.17
N ARG A 73 -4.76 -2.33 11.50
CA ARG A 73 -3.58 -1.48 11.20
C ARG A 73 -2.80 -1.11 12.46
N ASN A 74 -3.52 -0.81 13.53
CA ASN A 74 -2.95 -0.34 14.79
C ASN A 74 -2.74 -1.45 15.82
N LYS A 75 -2.86 -2.73 15.43
CA LYS A 75 -2.74 -3.89 16.34
C LYS A 75 -3.63 -3.74 17.58
N TYR A 76 -4.86 -3.26 17.38
CA TYR A 76 -5.85 -3.04 18.43
C TYR A 76 -5.43 -2.02 19.51
N ARG A 77 -4.49 -1.12 19.22
CA ARG A 77 -4.21 0.04 20.09
C ARG A 77 -5.24 1.14 19.83
N MET A 78 -6.19 1.29 20.75
CA MET A 78 -7.37 2.14 20.59
C MET A 78 -7.04 3.60 20.28
N LYS A 79 -6.16 4.22 21.06
CA LYS A 79 -5.78 5.63 20.86
C LYS A 79 -5.16 5.88 19.48
N ASP A 80 -4.35 4.95 18.98
CA ASP A 80 -3.75 5.06 17.65
C ASP A 80 -4.81 4.94 16.55
N ALA A 81 -5.74 3.97 16.67
CA ALA A 81 -6.84 3.80 15.72
C ALA A 81 -7.75 5.03 15.69
N GLN A 82 -8.16 5.54 16.86
CA GLN A 82 -8.98 6.75 16.98
C GLN A 82 -8.28 7.98 16.37
N ARG A 83 -6.98 8.17 16.63
CA ARG A 83 -6.20 9.26 16.03
C ARG A 83 -6.13 9.13 14.51
N GLN A 84 -5.96 7.93 14.00
CA GLN A 84 -5.87 7.70 12.55
C GLN A 84 -7.19 7.98 11.83
N ILE A 85 -8.33 7.67 12.46
CA ILE A 85 -9.66 8.02 11.94
C ILE A 85 -9.88 9.53 11.96
N GLN A 86 -9.51 10.22 13.05
CA GLN A 86 -9.55 11.69 13.10
C GLN A 86 -8.71 12.33 11.98
N ASN A 87 -7.52 11.80 11.70
CA ASN A 87 -6.70 12.25 10.58
C ASN A 87 -7.41 12.07 9.23
N LEU A 88 -8.13 10.94 9.04
CA LEU A 88 -8.93 10.73 7.83
C LEU A 88 -10.04 11.78 7.69
N ILE A 89 -10.78 12.06 8.76
CA ILE A 89 -11.86 13.07 8.72
C ILE A 89 -11.30 14.46 8.43
N ASN A 90 -10.21 14.85 9.11
CA ASN A 90 -9.54 16.12 8.81
C ASN A 90 -9.05 16.20 7.36
N LEU A 91 -8.55 15.10 6.78
CA LEU A 91 -8.17 15.04 5.37
C LEU A 91 -9.38 15.18 4.45
N GLN A 92 -10.53 14.58 4.79
CA GLN A 92 -11.78 14.74 4.05
C GLN A 92 -12.30 16.19 4.09
N GLU A 93 -12.11 16.90 5.20
CA GLU A 93 -12.53 18.30 5.31
C GLU A 93 -11.58 19.23 4.54
N THR A 94 -10.27 19.07 4.72
CA THR A 94 -9.25 19.96 4.15
C THR A 94 -8.97 19.69 2.67
N GLU A 95 -9.12 18.45 2.23
CA GLU A 95 -8.80 18.00 0.86
C GLU A 95 -9.96 17.17 0.28
N ASN A 96 -11.20 17.67 0.44
CA ASN A 96 -12.43 16.96 0.04
C ASN A 96 -12.43 16.45 -1.41
N TYR A 97 -11.70 17.13 -2.30
CA TYR A 97 -11.64 16.76 -3.70
C TYR A 97 -11.04 15.37 -3.88
N VAL A 98 -10.14 14.92 -2.99
CA VAL A 98 -9.49 13.60 -3.06
C VAL A 98 -10.50 12.46 -2.93
N PHE A 99 -11.63 12.71 -2.26
CA PHE A 99 -12.67 11.71 -1.99
C PHE A 99 -13.91 11.86 -2.88
N LYS A 100 -13.88 12.81 -3.85
CA LYS A 100 -14.92 12.90 -4.87
C LYS A 100 -14.78 11.75 -5.88
N GLY A 101 -15.88 11.40 -6.54
CA GLY A 101 -15.92 10.33 -7.54
C GLY A 101 -14.83 10.49 -8.61
N VAL A 102 -14.23 9.35 -8.97
CA VAL A 102 -13.32 9.22 -10.11
C VAL A 102 -14.20 8.96 -11.34
N PRO A 103 -14.14 9.81 -12.39
CA PRO A 103 -14.88 9.57 -13.63
C PRO A 103 -14.44 8.27 -14.30
N ASP A 104 -15.37 7.60 -14.99
CA ASP A 104 -15.11 6.32 -15.66
C ASP A 104 -14.00 6.44 -16.72
N GLU A 105 -13.83 7.60 -17.35
CA GLU A 105 -12.75 7.79 -18.32
C GLU A 105 -11.36 7.66 -17.66
N CYS A 106 -11.24 7.85 -16.35
CA CYS A 106 -10.00 7.62 -15.60
C CYS A 106 -9.76 6.13 -15.30
N LEU A 107 -10.80 5.31 -15.40
CA LEU A 107 -10.72 3.84 -15.36
C LEU A 107 -10.38 3.26 -16.73
N ASP A 108 -10.84 3.93 -17.81
CA ASP A 108 -10.56 3.58 -19.22
C ASP A 108 -9.20 4.08 -19.70
N LEU A 109 -8.71 5.22 -19.17
CA LEU A 109 -7.28 5.47 -19.14
C LEU A 109 -6.66 4.23 -18.52
N PRO A 110 -5.59 3.66 -19.09
CA PRO A 110 -4.90 2.59 -18.40
C PRO A 110 -4.22 3.22 -17.19
N SER A 111 -4.98 3.41 -16.12
CA SER A 111 -4.62 3.64 -14.74
C SER A 111 -3.63 2.55 -14.29
N SER A 112 -3.79 1.36 -14.88
CA SER A 112 -2.81 0.28 -14.95
C SER A 112 -1.43 0.66 -15.53
N LYS A 113 -1.21 1.84 -16.13
CA LYS A 113 0.12 2.27 -16.62
C LYS A 113 1.02 2.77 -15.51
N TYR A 114 0.52 3.48 -14.51
CA TYR A 114 1.39 4.16 -13.53
C TYR A 114 1.17 3.69 -12.09
N MET A 115 0.01 3.15 -11.73
CA MET A 115 -0.24 2.55 -10.42
C MET A 115 -1.06 1.28 -10.62
N VAL A 116 -0.47 0.14 -10.28
CA VAL A 116 -1.07 -1.18 -10.56
C VAL A 116 -1.12 -1.98 -9.28
N LEU A 117 -2.31 -2.48 -8.95
CA LEU A 117 -2.43 -3.57 -8.01
C LEU A 117 -2.20 -4.87 -8.78
N LEU A 118 -1.12 -5.58 -8.47
CA LEU A 118 -0.76 -6.78 -9.22
C LEU A 118 -1.76 -7.92 -8.93
N PRO A 119 -2.06 -8.76 -9.93
CA PRO A 119 -3.13 -9.76 -9.85
C PRO A 119 -2.82 -10.92 -8.90
N LYS A 120 -1.59 -11.02 -8.41
CA LYS A 120 -1.11 -12.04 -7.49
C LYS A 120 -0.54 -11.38 -6.24
N ARG A 121 -0.76 -12.03 -5.10
CA ARG A 121 -0.14 -11.65 -3.81
C ARG A 121 1.32 -12.08 -3.79
N CYS A 122 2.09 -11.51 -2.88
CA CYS A 122 3.38 -12.07 -2.50
C CYS A 122 3.18 -13.40 -1.77
N GLN A 123 4.24 -14.21 -1.67
CA GLN A 123 4.23 -15.50 -0.96
C GLN A 123 3.78 -15.37 0.51
N ASP A 124 4.05 -14.22 1.14
CA ASP A 124 3.64 -13.91 2.52
C ASP A 124 2.21 -13.34 2.63
N GLY A 125 1.44 -13.39 1.53
CA GLY A 125 0.07 -12.93 1.43
C GLY A 125 -0.11 -11.42 1.20
N CYS A 126 0.97 -10.63 1.16
CA CYS A 126 0.88 -9.18 0.94
C CYS A 126 0.31 -8.87 -0.46
N ALA A 127 -0.52 -7.84 -0.54
CA ALA A 127 -0.88 -7.27 -1.83
C ALA A 127 0.31 -6.47 -2.40
N LEU A 128 0.56 -6.58 -3.70
CA LEU A 128 1.71 -5.92 -4.34
C LEU A 128 1.25 -4.76 -5.21
N ILE A 129 1.75 -3.56 -4.93
CA ILE A 129 1.47 -2.35 -5.71
C ILE A 129 2.73 -1.99 -6.51
N LEU A 130 2.57 -1.77 -7.82
CA LEU A 130 3.61 -1.26 -8.70
C LEU A 130 3.31 0.18 -9.09
N PHE A 131 4.19 1.10 -8.71
CA PHE A 131 4.22 2.47 -9.22
C PHE A 131 5.25 2.59 -10.33
N ARG A 132 4.84 3.05 -11.52
CA ARG A 132 5.73 3.35 -12.66
C ARG A 132 5.74 4.85 -12.91
N TRP A 133 6.63 5.55 -12.22
CA TRP A 133 6.65 7.01 -12.19
C TRP A 133 6.91 7.65 -13.55
N GLY A 134 7.74 7.02 -14.40
CA GLY A 134 8.01 7.53 -15.76
C GLY A 134 6.85 7.35 -16.75
N LYS A 135 5.81 6.61 -16.37
CA LYS A 135 4.58 6.45 -17.16
C LYS A 135 3.50 7.46 -16.78
N TRP A 136 3.67 8.20 -15.68
CA TRP A 136 2.73 9.24 -15.31
C TRP A 136 2.98 10.51 -16.12
N ASN A 137 2.00 10.89 -16.94
CA ASN A 137 1.98 12.18 -17.63
C ASN A 137 0.96 13.11 -16.94
N PRO A 138 1.42 14.15 -16.21
CA PRO A 138 0.51 15.05 -15.51
C PRO A 138 -0.36 15.92 -16.43
N ALA A 139 -0.08 15.96 -17.73
CA ALA A 139 -0.95 16.61 -18.72
C ALA A 139 -2.17 15.74 -19.11
N GLU A 140 -2.01 14.41 -19.06
CA GLU A 140 -3.11 13.45 -19.31
C GLU A 140 -3.89 13.17 -18.01
N LEU A 141 -3.17 13.00 -16.90
CA LEU A 141 -3.74 12.77 -15.59
C LEU A 141 -3.20 13.80 -14.60
N PRO A 142 -3.94 14.91 -14.38
CA PRO A 142 -3.58 15.91 -13.40
C PRO A 142 -3.35 15.32 -12.01
N TYR A 143 -2.47 15.94 -11.24
CA TYR A 143 -2.11 15.49 -9.89
C TYR A 143 -3.31 15.22 -8.99
N GLU A 144 -4.32 16.08 -9.01
CA GLU A 144 -5.52 15.88 -8.20
C GLU A 144 -6.30 14.62 -8.58
N ARG A 145 -6.37 14.35 -9.89
CA ARG A 145 -6.99 13.13 -10.41
C ARG A 145 -6.17 11.89 -10.06
N PHE A 146 -4.84 11.99 -10.13
CA PHE A 146 -3.92 10.94 -9.67
C PHE A 146 -4.15 10.59 -8.19
N ARG A 147 -4.33 11.60 -7.33
CA ARG A 147 -4.62 11.38 -5.91
C ARG A 147 -5.96 10.69 -5.68
N GLN A 148 -7.02 11.08 -6.39
CA GLN A 148 -8.33 10.42 -6.31
C GLN A 148 -8.22 8.94 -6.70
N VAL A 149 -7.56 8.63 -7.83
CA VAL A 149 -7.34 7.24 -8.28
C VAL A 149 -6.54 6.44 -7.25
N MET A 150 -5.48 7.03 -6.68
CA MET A 150 -4.67 6.36 -5.65
C MET A 150 -5.52 6.04 -4.40
N VAL A 151 -6.31 7.00 -3.92
CA VAL A 151 -7.17 6.81 -2.75
C VAL A 151 -8.26 5.77 -3.02
N MET A 152 -8.89 5.81 -4.19
CA MET A 152 -9.87 4.82 -4.61
C MET A 152 -9.25 3.41 -4.65
N LEU A 153 -8.09 3.24 -5.28
CA LEU A 153 -7.42 1.94 -5.40
C LEU A 153 -7.01 1.40 -4.03
N LEU A 154 -6.42 2.23 -3.17
CA LEU A 154 -6.06 1.82 -1.81
C LEU A 154 -7.30 1.46 -0.97
N GLY A 155 -8.36 2.27 -1.07
CA GLY A 155 -9.64 2.04 -0.39
C GLY A 155 -10.24 0.70 -0.81
N GLN A 156 -10.31 0.43 -2.11
CA GLN A 156 -10.82 -0.84 -2.64
C GLN A 156 -9.96 -2.02 -2.20
N ALA A 157 -8.64 -1.92 -2.28
CA ALA A 157 -7.74 -2.98 -1.87
C ALA A 157 -7.83 -3.31 -0.37
N LEU A 158 -8.13 -2.31 0.46
CA LEU A 158 -8.32 -2.45 1.90
C LEU A 158 -9.68 -3.02 2.30
N ARG A 159 -10.62 -3.22 1.37
CA ARG A 159 -11.85 -3.97 1.67
C ARG A 159 -11.60 -5.46 1.92
N ASP A 160 -10.52 -6.00 1.35
CA ASP A 160 -10.14 -7.40 1.53
C ASP A 160 -9.44 -7.63 2.88
N PRO A 161 -9.99 -8.48 3.78
CA PRO A 161 -9.33 -8.90 5.02
C PRO A 161 -7.90 -9.40 4.80
N MET A 162 -7.62 -10.12 3.71
CA MET A 162 -6.26 -10.58 3.40
C MET A 162 -5.27 -9.43 3.28
N THR A 163 -5.68 -8.32 2.66
CA THR A 163 -4.86 -7.11 2.56
C THR A 163 -4.72 -6.39 3.89
N GLN A 164 -5.79 -6.33 4.71
CA GLN A 164 -5.72 -5.74 6.05
C GLN A 164 -4.76 -6.51 6.99
N ILE A 165 -4.70 -7.84 6.84
CA ILE A 165 -3.94 -8.74 7.72
C ILE A 165 -2.50 -8.92 7.25
N ASN A 166 -2.24 -8.96 5.94
CA ASN A 166 -0.89 -9.15 5.43
C ASN A 166 -0.21 -7.82 5.13
N GLY A 167 -0.98 -6.84 4.67
CA GLY A 167 -0.49 -5.53 4.28
C GLY A 167 -0.11 -5.45 2.81
N PHE A 168 0.66 -4.42 2.49
CA PHE A 168 1.13 -4.10 1.15
C PHE A 168 2.66 -4.19 1.07
N LYS A 169 3.15 -4.69 -0.06
CA LYS A 169 4.50 -4.39 -0.54
C LYS A 169 4.38 -3.46 -1.75
N VAL A 170 5.32 -2.54 -1.89
CA VAL A 170 5.29 -1.54 -2.96
C VAL A 170 6.58 -1.59 -3.74
N ILE A 171 6.47 -1.52 -5.07
CA ILE A 171 7.59 -1.32 -5.99
C ILE A 171 7.43 0.07 -6.60
N HIS A 172 8.42 0.93 -6.40
CA HIS A 172 8.57 2.19 -7.11
C HIS A 172 9.59 2.02 -8.24
N ASP A 173 9.10 1.93 -9.47
CA ASP A 173 9.90 1.93 -10.69
C ASP A 173 10.10 3.36 -11.18
N TRP A 174 11.36 3.78 -11.19
CA TRP A 174 11.80 5.11 -11.62
C TRP A 174 12.32 5.15 -13.07
N THR A 175 12.12 4.08 -13.84
CA THR A 175 12.46 4.04 -15.27
C THR A 175 11.72 5.13 -16.04
N GLY A 176 12.45 5.89 -16.86
CA GLY A 176 11.87 6.87 -17.77
C GLY A 176 11.27 8.11 -17.10
N VAL A 177 11.57 8.35 -15.81
CA VAL A 177 11.10 9.54 -15.11
C VAL A 177 11.72 10.79 -15.74
N SER A 178 10.87 11.68 -16.24
CA SER A 178 11.26 12.94 -16.87
C SER A 178 11.32 14.10 -15.86
N LEU A 179 11.98 15.19 -16.24
CA LEU A 179 12.02 16.42 -15.45
C LEU A 179 10.63 17.03 -15.20
N LYS A 180 9.58 16.63 -15.94
CA LYS A 180 8.20 17.11 -15.71
C LYS A 180 7.66 16.73 -14.33
N ILE A 181 8.24 15.72 -13.68
CA ILE A 181 7.84 15.29 -12.34
C ILE A 181 8.41 16.18 -11.23
N THR A 182 9.46 16.98 -11.49
CA THR A 182 10.19 17.73 -10.45
C THR A 182 9.31 18.74 -9.73
N ARG A 183 8.32 19.32 -10.43
CA ARG A 183 7.30 20.19 -9.82
C ARG A 183 6.46 19.52 -8.72
N TYR A 184 6.44 18.18 -8.68
CA TYR A 184 5.77 17.40 -7.65
C TYR A 184 6.74 16.86 -6.58
N LEU A 185 8.05 17.08 -6.74
CA LEU A 185 9.07 16.71 -5.76
C LEU A 185 9.30 17.87 -4.77
N THR A 186 8.23 18.39 -4.20
CA THR A 186 8.28 19.45 -3.18
C THR A 186 8.01 18.87 -1.80
N PRO A 187 8.55 19.46 -0.71
CA PRO A 187 8.28 18.99 0.64
C PRO A 187 6.78 18.91 0.95
N HIS A 188 5.99 19.90 0.51
CA HIS A 188 4.55 19.93 0.72
C HIS A 188 3.84 18.73 0.07
N ILE A 189 4.10 18.47 -1.21
CA ILE A 189 3.45 17.39 -1.96
C ILE A 189 3.87 16.02 -1.42
N LEU A 190 5.16 15.81 -1.14
CA LEU A 190 5.64 14.55 -0.61
C LEU A 190 5.11 14.29 0.82
N LEU A 191 4.94 15.34 1.63
CA LEU A 191 4.31 15.25 2.94
C LEU A 191 2.81 14.93 2.82
N GLN A 192 2.08 15.52 1.87
CA GLN A 192 0.69 15.17 1.59
C GLN A 192 0.53 13.69 1.22
N PHE A 193 1.41 13.16 0.36
CA PHE A 193 1.45 11.73 0.03
C PHE A 193 1.68 10.87 1.27
N TYR A 194 2.68 11.21 2.08
CA TYR A 194 2.98 10.49 3.31
C TYR A 194 1.80 10.51 4.28
N ASN A 195 1.20 11.69 4.50
CA ASN A 195 0.07 11.85 5.40
C ASN A 195 -1.14 11.03 4.93
N THR A 196 -1.48 11.11 3.64
CA THR A 196 -2.59 10.34 3.06
C THR A 196 -2.36 8.84 3.27
N THR A 197 -1.21 8.32 2.81
CA THR A 197 -0.95 6.87 2.73
C THR A 197 -0.56 6.22 4.07
N VAL A 198 0.11 6.94 4.96
CA VAL A 198 0.65 6.40 6.22
C VAL A 198 -0.17 6.81 7.42
N ASN A 199 -0.55 8.09 7.51
CA ASN A 199 -1.19 8.69 8.70
C ASN A 199 -2.73 8.68 8.65
N CYS A 200 -3.34 8.56 7.47
CA CYS A 200 -4.80 8.56 7.32
C CYS A 200 -5.34 7.16 6.96
N PHE A 201 -4.80 6.53 5.91
CA PHE A 201 -5.28 5.22 5.46
C PHE A 201 -4.83 4.07 6.38
N PRO A 202 -5.67 3.05 6.61
CA PRO A 202 -5.33 1.89 7.45
C PRO A 202 -4.39 0.88 6.75
N ALA A 203 -3.52 1.34 5.84
CA ALA A 203 -2.66 0.49 5.02
C ALA A 203 -1.40 -0.02 5.75
N ARG A 204 -1.22 -1.33 5.91
CA ARG A 204 0.01 -1.86 6.50
C ARG A 204 1.11 -1.99 5.44
N TRP A 205 1.89 -0.94 5.22
CA TRP A 205 3.13 -1.05 4.42
C TRP A 205 4.06 -2.08 5.06
N LYS A 206 4.58 -3.06 4.33
CA LYS A 206 5.49 -4.10 4.86
C LYS A 206 6.89 -3.89 4.32
N GLU A 207 7.02 -3.70 3.01
CA GLU A 207 8.28 -3.45 2.31
C GLU A 207 8.07 -2.40 1.21
N ILE A 208 9.13 -1.60 0.98
CA ILE A 208 9.19 -0.59 -0.08
C ILE A 208 10.44 -0.88 -0.91
N HIS A 209 10.23 -1.24 -2.17
CA HIS A 209 11.29 -1.54 -3.12
C HIS A 209 11.41 -0.39 -4.11
N ILE A 210 12.64 0.08 -4.35
CA ILE A 210 12.93 1.11 -5.34
C ILE A 210 13.83 0.49 -6.40
N ILE A 211 13.35 0.47 -7.64
CA ILE A 211 14.10 -0.05 -8.79
C ILE A 211 14.37 1.07 -9.80
N ASN A 212 15.40 0.89 -10.62
CA ASN A 212 15.82 1.85 -11.64
C ASN A 212 16.06 3.26 -11.08
N GLN A 213 16.83 3.30 -9.99
CA GLN A 213 17.11 4.51 -9.21
C GLN A 213 17.64 5.64 -10.10
N SER A 214 16.86 6.71 -10.25
CA SER A 214 17.25 7.91 -10.99
C SER A 214 17.83 8.99 -10.06
N TYR A 215 18.46 10.01 -10.64
CA TYR A 215 18.88 11.20 -9.88
C TYR A 215 17.70 11.90 -9.19
N LEU A 216 16.55 11.97 -9.87
CA LEU A 216 15.32 12.55 -9.33
C LEU A 216 14.77 11.76 -8.14
N MET A 217 14.92 10.42 -8.14
CA MET A 217 14.58 9.59 -6.99
C MET A 217 15.40 9.99 -5.76
N LYS A 218 16.71 10.16 -5.94
CA LYS A 218 17.59 10.56 -4.84
C LYS A 218 17.16 11.91 -4.25
N ILE A 219 16.80 12.88 -5.08
CA ILE A 219 16.25 14.17 -4.61
C ILE A 219 14.98 13.95 -3.79
N ALA A 220 14.01 13.21 -4.35
CA ALA A 220 12.74 12.92 -3.66
C ALA A 220 12.98 12.28 -2.28
N TRP A 221 13.89 11.31 -2.21
CA TRP A 221 14.27 10.64 -0.96
C TRP A 221 14.87 11.60 0.08
N HIS A 222 15.77 12.49 -0.33
CA HIS A 222 16.38 13.46 0.59
C HIS A 222 15.35 14.44 1.13
N ILE A 223 14.41 14.88 0.29
CA ILE A 223 13.30 15.73 0.71
C ILE A 223 12.35 14.98 1.65
N SER A 224 12.10 13.68 1.40
CA SER A 224 11.14 12.91 2.20
C SER A 224 11.66 12.46 3.55
N LYS A 225 12.95 12.15 3.63
CA LYS A 225 13.59 11.56 4.80
C LYS A 225 13.26 12.25 6.15
N PRO A 226 13.18 13.59 6.27
CA PRO A 226 12.90 14.26 7.53
C PRO A 226 11.53 13.95 8.14
N PHE A 227 10.52 13.61 7.33
CA PHE A 227 9.16 13.34 7.82
C PHE A 227 8.77 11.86 7.83
N LEU A 228 9.67 10.96 7.39
CA LEU A 228 9.45 9.51 7.51
C LEU A 228 9.64 9.06 8.95
N THR A 229 8.65 8.35 9.50
CA THR A 229 8.82 7.59 10.75
C THR A 229 9.95 6.56 10.62
N ASP A 230 10.62 6.23 11.72
CA ASP A 230 11.71 5.23 11.73
C ASP A 230 11.25 3.88 11.15
N LYS A 231 9.99 3.51 11.42
CA LYS A 231 9.36 2.31 10.88
C LYS A 231 9.30 2.31 9.35
N ILE A 232 9.02 3.44 8.71
CA ILE A 232 9.01 3.53 7.24
C ILE A 232 10.44 3.63 6.72
N ARG A 233 11.27 4.47 7.34
CA ARG A 233 12.69 4.64 6.97
C ARG A 233 13.48 3.33 6.98
N ASN A 234 13.16 2.42 7.91
CA ASN A 234 13.80 1.11 8.02
C ASN A 234 13.21 0.04 7.09
N ARG A 235 12.11 0.33 6.38
CA ARG A 235 11.56 -0.52 5.32
C ARG A 235 12.14 -0.18 3.96
N ASP A 236 12.81 0.96 3.87
CA ASP A 236 13.51 1.40 2.68
C ASP A 236 14.85 0.67 2.57
N LEU A 237 15.19 0.30 1.33
CA LEU A 237 16.47 -0.27 0.89
C LEU A 237 16.63 -1.78 1.08
N VAL A 238 15.81 -2.56 0.38
CA VAL A 238 16.34 -3.75 -0.30
C VAL A 238 16.73 -3.30 -1.71
N PRO A 239 17.99 -2.92 -2.01
CA PRO A 239 18.46 -3.02 -3.39
C PRO A 239 18.15 -4.45 -3.84
N PRO A 240 17.66 -4.69 -5.07
CA PRO A 240 17.42 -6.05 -5.51
C PRO A 240 18.73 -6.82 -5.34
N GLN A 241 18.81 -7.64 -4.29
CA GLN A 241 19.86 -8.64 -4.22
C GLN A 241 19.61 -9.49 -5.46
N SER A 242 20.61 -9.54 -6.32
CA SER A 242 20.69 -10.43 -7.46
C SER A 242 20.40 -11.84 -6.97
N LYS A 243 19.12 -12.25 -7.03
CA LYS A 243 18.58 -13.62 -6.92
C LYS A 243 17.05 -13.49 -6.94
N PHE A 244 16.51 -13.14 -8.10
CA PHE A 244 15.32 -13.85 -8.53
C PHE A 244 15.75 -15.31 -8.73
N PRO A 245 15.17 -16.30 -8.03
CA PRO A 245 15.48 -17.70 -8.29
C PRO A 245 14.98 -18.01 -9.71
N GLY A 246 15.91 -18.08 -10.66
CA GLY A 246 15.59 -18.31 -12.08
C GLY A 246 16.61 -17.77 -13.08
N GLY A 247 17.54 -16.91 -12.67
CA GLY A 247 18.60 -16.42 -13.57
C GLY A 247 19.70 -17.46 -13.79
N ARG A 248 19.68 -18.15 -14.94
CA ARG A 248 20.80 -18.96 -15.44
C ARG A 248 22.10 -18.16 -15.33
N LYS A 249 23.13 -18.74 -14.72
CA LYS A 249 24.50 -18.31 -14.91
C LYS A 249 24.90 -18.72 -16.33
N ASP A 250 25.00 -17.76 -17.23
CA ASP A 250 25.76 -17.97 -18.47
C ASP A 250 27.24 -18.10 -18.08
N THR A 251 27.66 -19.34 -17.90
CA THR A 251 29.07 -19.70 -17.95
C THR A 251 29.48 -19.65 -19.42
N THR A 252 30.06 -18.53 -19.84
CA THR A 252 30.82 -18.46 -21.08
C THR A 252 31.99 -19.42 -20.96
N ASN A 253 31.83 -20.61 -21.51
CA ASN A 253 32.94 -21.50 -21.79
C ASN A 253 33.89 -20.79 -22.76
N LYS A 254 35.09 -20.49 -22.27
CA LYS A 254 36.25 -20.34 -23.14
C LYS A 254 36.47 -21.66 -23.86
N ILE A 255 36.33 -21.67 -25.18
CA ILE A 255 36.96 -22.66 -26.05
C ILE A 255 37.62 -21.87 -27.18
N THR A 256 38.95 -22.09 -27.27
CA THR A 256 39.93 -21.65 -28.27
C THR A 256 40.16 -20.14 -28.41
#